data_AF-A0A0K8U2G1-F1
#
_entry.id   AF-A0A0K8U2G1-F1
#
_cell.length_a   1.000
_cell.length_b   1.000
_cell.length_c   1.000
_cell.angle_alpha   90.00
_cell.angle_beta   90.00
_cell.angle_gamma   90.00
#
_symmetry.space_group_name_H-M   'P 1'
#
loop_
_entity.id
_entity.type
_entity.pdbx_description
1 polymer ?
#
loop_
_entity_poly.entity_id
_entity_poly.type
_entity_poly.pdbx_seq_one_letter_code
_entity_poly.pdbx_strand_id
1 'polypeptide(L)'
;MAPRHKKKNSLNDRLELVRKHNTSAAEVILQSSSQSKIENRKDYLSQKQTTELEQLIPEGCVCHREAKTFVCIFCKMFSFGRIAEMCSIHPNVSYLMDFTCCPYCSGPSEHLHMVNIEYERYFKT
;
A
#
# COMPACT_ATOMS: atom_id res chain seq x y z
N MET A 1 12.66 18.25 -58.63
CA MET A 1 13.07 17.90 -57.25
C MET A 1 12.00 16.97 -56.67
N ALA A 2 12.32 15.71 -56.36
CA ALA A 2 11.35 14.74 -55.86
C ALA A 2 11.20 14.85 -54.32
N PRO A 3 9.99 14.62 -53.75
CA PRO A 3 9.76 14.81 -52.32
C PRO A 3 10.39 13.68 -51.50
N ARG A 4 11.13 14.04 -50.45
CA ARG A 4 11.65 13.06 -49.46
C ARG A 4 10.50 12.55 -48.62
N HIS A 5 9.99 11.36 -48.93
CA HIS A 5 9.13 10.63 -48.01
C HIS A 5 9.95 10.24 -46.76
N LYS A 6 9.68 10.88 -45.62
CA LYS A 6 10.18 10.41 -44.32
C LYS A 6 9.57 9.04 -44.06
N LYS A 7 10.36 7.98 -44.22
CA LYS A 7 9.97 6.62 -43.80
C LYS A 7 9.60 6.71 -42.32
N LYS A 8 8.31 6.58 -42.02
CA LYS A 8 7.82 6.42 -40.65
C LYS A 8 8.29 5.01 -40.24
N ASN A 9 9.11 4.93 -39.19
CA ASN A 9 9.60 3.65 -38.67
C ASN A 9 8.40 2.71 -38.44
N SER A 10 8.55 1.44 -38.83
CA SER A 10 7.49 0.45 -38.72
C SER A 10 7.00 0.38 -37.27
N LEU A 11 5.72 0.07 -37.07
CA LEU A 11 5.20 -0.22 -35.73
C LEU A 11 6.03 -1.31 -35.04
N ASN A 12 6.54 -2.27 -35.82
CA ASN A 12 7.45 -3.30 -35.33
C ASN A 12 8.79 -2.72 -34.85
N ASP A 13 9.38 -1.76 -35.57
CA ASP A 13 10.62 -1.11 -35.15
C ASP A 13 10.43 -0.36 -33.83
N ARG A 14 9.27 0.28 -33.65
CA ARG A 14 8.92 0.98 -32.40
C ARG A 14 8.71 0.02 -31.24
N LEU A 15 8.04 -1.11 -31.47
CA LEU A 15 7.85 -2.18 -30.47
C LEU A 15 9.18 -2.82 -30.08
N GLU A 16 10.08 -3.05 -31.03
CA GLU A 16 11.40 -3.62 -30.76
C GLU A 16 12.29 -2.66 -29.95
N LEU A 17 12.21 -1.35 -30.24
CA LEU A 17 12.90 -0.33 -29.44
C LEU A 17 12.40 -0.32 -27.98
N VAL A 18 11.09 -0.40 -27.76
CA VAL A 18 10.52 -0.45 -26.41
C VAL A 18 10.95 -1.72 -25.67
N ARG A 19 10.98 -2.88 -26.33
CA ARG A 19 11.50 -4.12 -25.72
C ARG A 19 12.97 -4.04 -25.34
N LYS A 20 13.80 -3.35 -26.15
CA LYS A 20 15.23 -3.17 -25.87
C LYS A 20 15.50 -2.20 -24.73
N HIS A 21 14.67 -1.16 -24.58
CA HIS A 21 14.90 -0.08 -23.62
C HIS A 21 14.09 -0.19 -22.33
N ASN A 22 13.02 -0.99 -22.31
CA ASN A 22 12.18 -1.20 -21.13
C ASN A 22 12.52 -2.56 -20.52
N THR A 23 13.65 -2.61 -19.81
CA THR A 23 14.01 -3.78 -19.01
C THR A 23 12.98 -3.94 -17.90
N SER A 24 12.40 -5.14 -17.77
CA SER A 24 11.43 -5.40 -16.71
C SER A 24 12.06 -5.16 -15.35
N ALA A 25 11.29 -4.71 -14.36
CA ALA A 25 11.75 -4.64 -12.96
C ALA A 25 12.31 -5.99 -12.48
N ALA A 26 11.85 -7.11 -13.04
CA ALA A 26 12.37 -8.45 -12.79
C ALA A 26 13.81 -8.66 -13.30
N GLU A 27 14.22 -7.95 -14.35
CA GLU A 27 15.53 -8.10 -15.00
C GLU A 27 16.62 -7.25 -14.30
N VAL A 28 16.22 -6.12 -13.72
CA VAL A 28 17.07 -5.30 -12.83
C VAL A 28 17.55 -6.11 -11.62
N ILE A 29 16.69 -6.99 -11.09
CA ILE A 29 17.01 -7.88 -9.96
C ILE A 29 18.10 -8.90 -10.33
N LEU A 30 18.19 -9.32 -11.60
CA LEU A 30 19.18 -10.29 -12.05
C LEU A 30 20.55 -9.64 -12.32
N GLN A 31 20.60 -8.39 -12.80
CA GLN A 31 21.87 -7.69 -13.06
C GLN A 31 22.58 -7.22 -11.78
N SER A 32 21.86 -7.02 -10.68
CA SER A 32 22.48 -6.77 -9.36
C SER A 32 23.24 -7.97 -8.79
N SER A 33 23.14 -9.16 -9.39
CA SER A 33 23.72 -10.40 -8.88
C SER A 33 25.22 -10.56 -9.14
N SER A 34 25.82 -9.77 -10.03
CA SER A 34 27.21 -9.99 -10.48
C SER A 34 28.26 -9.08 -9.80
N GLN A 35 27.85 -8.18 -8.91
CA GLN A 35 28.79 -7.33 -8.15
C GLN A 35 28.37 -7.14 -6.68
N SER A 36 28.30 -8.23 -5.91
CA SER A 36 28.76 -8.25 -4.50
C SER A 36 28.58 -9.66 -3.91
N LYS A 37 29.68 -10.29 -3.48
CA LYS A 37 29.63 -11.36 -2.49
C LYS A 37 29.16 -10.71 -1.18
N ILE A 38 27.89 -10.86 -0.84
CA ILE A 38 27.39 -10.57 0.51
C ILE A 38 26.68 -11.82 0.99
N GLU A 39 27.18 -12.30 2.12
CA GLU A 39 26.80 -13.53 2.79
C GLU A 39 25.31 -13.54 3.17
N ASN A 40 24.80 -14.77 3.23
CA ASN A 40 23.48 -15.13 3.70
C ASN A 40 23.22 -14.53 5.08
N ARG A 41 22.45 -13.45 5.15
CA ARG A 41 21.97 -12.85 6.41
C ARG A 41 20.45 -12.83 6.40
N LYS A 42 19.85 -14.02 6.42
CA LYS A 42 18.52 -14.18 7.01
C LYS A 42 18.65 -13.92 8.52
N ASP A 43 17.61 -13.32 9.10
CA ASP A 43 17.35 -13.27 10.53
C ASP A 43 18.09 -12.19 11.38
N TYR A 44 18.00 -10.90 11.01
CA TYR A 44 18.12 -9.81 12.02
C TYR A 44 17.62 -8.44 11.52
N LEU A 45 16.38 -8.36 11.02
CA LEU A 45 15.71 -7.05 10.84
C LEU A 45 14.34 -7.09 11.50
N SER A 46 14.37 -7.36 12.79
CA SER A 46 13.23 -7.28 13.68
C SER A 46 13.77 -6.76 15.01
N GLN A 47 13.16 -5.68 15.52
CA GLN A 47 13.25 -5.17 16.91
C GLN A 47 14.13 -3.96 17.28
N LYS A 48 14.82 -3.22 16.40
CA LYS A 48 15.68 -2.10 16.90
C LYS A 48 15.63 -0.73 16.20
N GLN A 49 14.73 -0.48 15.27
CA GLN A 49 14.69 0.83 14.55
C GLN A 49 13.42 1.66 14.76
N THR A 50 12.56 1.31 15.71
CA THR A 50 11.28 2.03 15.94
C THR A 50 11.34 3.14 16.98
N THR A 51 12.31 3.14 17.91
CA THR A 51 12.27 4.03 19.09
C THR A 51 12.77 5.46 18.85
N GLU A 52 13.46 5.76 17.75
CA GLU A 52 14.02 7.11 17.49
C GLU A 52 13.16 7.97 16.55
N LEU A 53 12.17 7.38 15.85
CA LEU A 53 11.26 8.11 14.94
C LEU A 53 9.96 8.58 15.60
N GLU A 54 9.65 8.12 16.81
CA GLU A 54 8.44 8.54 17.55
C GLU A 54 8.51 9.99 18.07
N GLN A 55 9.69 10.62 18.01
CA GLN A 55 9.94 11.93 18.65
C GLN A 55 9.52 13.16 17.83
N LEU A 56 8.90 12.99 16.65
CA LEU A 56 8.46 14.11 15.79
C LEU A 56 7.01 14.00 15.32
N ILE A 57 6.18 13.15 15.93
CA ILE A 57 4.75 13.11 15.58
C ILE A 57 4.13 14.42 16.06
N PRO A 58 3.66 15.31 15.16
CA PRO A 58 3.10 16.57 15.59
C PRO A 58 1.81 16.31 16.38
N GLU A 59 1.62 17.06 17.46
CA GLU A 59 0.42 17.01 18.30
C GLU A 59 -0.84 17.09 17.43
N GLY A 60 -1.72 16.08 17.54
CA GLY A 60 -2.95 15.97 16.74
C GLY A 60 -2.86 15.10 15.48
N CYS A 61 -1.73 14.43 15.21
CA CYS A 61 -1.63 13.48 14.10
C CYS A 61 -2.36 12.16 14.42
N VAL A 62 -3.35 11.79 13.60
CA VAL A 62 -4.12 10.54 13.75
C VAL A 62 -3.64 9.42 12.80
N CYS A 63 -2.61 9.67 12.00
CA CYS A 63 -2.10 8.74 10.97
C CYS A 63 -1.65 7.38 11.53
N HIS A 64 -1.04 7.37 12.71
CA HIS A 64 -0.49 6.16 13.36
C HIS A 64 -1.45 5.51 14.35
N ARG A 65 -2.74 5.88 14.34
CA ARG A 65 -3.74 5.26 15.20
C ARG A 65 -3.88 3.76 14.89
N GLU A 66 -4.05 2.96 15.95
CA GLU A 66 -4.12 1.51 15.88
C GLU A 66 -5.38 1.01 15.13
N ALA A 67 -5.24 -0.10 14.40
CA ALA A 67 -6.38 -0.80 13.81
C ALA A 67 -7.13 -1.62 14.88
N LYS A 68 -8.46 -1.55 14.85
CA LYS A 68 -9.35 -2.22 15.80
C LYS A 68 -10.46 -2.95 15.06
N THR A 69 -11.10 -3.88 15.77
CA THR A 69 -12.32 -4.52 15.28
C THR A 69 -13.50 -3.55 15.39
N PHE A 70 -14.30 -3.45 14.35
CA PHE A 70 -15.55 -2.71 14.36
C PHE A 70 -16.69 -3.55 13.78
N VAL A 71 -17.92 -3.21 14.15
CA VAL A 71 -19.14 -3.89 13.70
C VAL A 71 -20.07 -2.90 13.02
N CYS A 72 -20.73 -3.33 11.95
CA CYS A 72 -21.82 -2.58 11.37
C CYS A 72 -23.13 -2.89 12.09
N ILE A 73 -23.81 -1.89 12.65
CA ILE A 73 -25.09 -2.10 13.34
C ILE A 73 -26.23 -2.48 12.39
N PHE A 74 -26.08 -2.24 11.09
CA PHE A 74 -27.09 -2.59 10.10
C PHE A 74 -26.97 -4.05 9.64
N CYS A 75 -25.83 -4.44 9.05
CA CYS A 75 -25.63 -5.80 8.53
C CYS A 75 -25.01 -6.78 9.54
N LYS A 76 -24.64 -6.31 10.74
CA LYS A 76 -24.05 -7.11 11.83
C LYS A 76 -22.71 -7.79 11.52
N MET A 77 -22.08 -7.43 10.39
CA MET A 77 -20.77 -7.96 10.02
C MET A 77 -19.65 -7.25 10.79
N PHE A 78 -18.66 -8.03 11.20
CA PHE A 78 -17.43 -7.57 11.84
C PHE A 78 -16.34 -7.33 10.79
N SER A 79 -15.46 -6.37 11.05
CA SER A 79 -14.34 -6.03 10.18
C SER A 79 -13.16 -5.55 11.02
N PHE A 80 -11.95 -5.70 10.49
CA PHE A 80 -10.72 -5.20 11.10
C PHE A 80 -10.17 -4.04 10.31
N GLY A 81 -9.84 -2.95 10.98
CA GLY A 81 -9.27 -1.76 10.35
C GLY A 81 -9.53 -0.52 11.18
N ARG A 82 -9.79 0.60 10.52
CA ARG A 82 -10.06 1.88 11.19
C ARG A 82 -11.26 2.54 10.53
N ILE A 83 -12.09 3.23 11.31
CA ILE A 83 -13.15 4.09 10.76
C ILE A 83 -12.46 5.35 10.27
N ALA A 84 -12.56 5.67 8.98
CA ALA A 84 -11.79 6.73 8.34
C ALA A 84 -11.95 8.08 9.05
N GLU A 85 -10.83 8.71 9.39
CA GLU A 85 -10.76 10.05 9.97
C GLU A 85 -9.71 10.86 9.21
N MET A 86 -10.04 12.11 8.89
CA MET A 86 -9.12 12.99 8.17
C MET A 86 -8.07 13.53 9.14
N CYS A 87 -6.80 13.32 8.85
CA CYS A 87 -5.71 13.93 9.60
C CYS A 87 -5.56 15.40 9.19
N SER A 88 -5.58 16.32 10.16
CA SER A 88 -5.39 17.76 9.93
C SER A 88 -3.99 18.11 9.42
N ILE A 89 -2.99 17.33 9.81
CA ILE A 89 -1.58 17.52 9.41
C ILE A 89 -1.31 16.88 8.04
N HIS A 90 -1.95 15.74 7.75
CA HIS A 90 -1.75 14.97 6.53
C HIS A 90 -3.07 14.72 5.79
N PRO A 91 -3.73 15.76 5.26
CA PRO A 91 -5.08 15.66 4.67
C PRO A 91 -5.12 14.81 3.39
N ASN A 92 -4.00 14.70 2.68
CA ASN A 92 -3.91 13.97 1.40
C ASN A 92 -3.44 12.51 1.57
N VAL A 93 -3.37 12.00 2.80
CA VAL A 93 -2.94 10.63 3.08
C VAL A 93 -4.17 9.77 3.33
N SER A 94 -4.32 8.71 2.53
CA SER A 94 -5.34 7.68 2.70
C SER A 94 -4.68 6.34 3.00
N TYR A 95 -5.32 5.54 3.86
CA TYR A 95 -4.85 4.21 4.21
C TYR A 95 -5.82 3.15 3.68
N LEU A 96 -5.29 2.02 3.23
CA LEU A 96 -6.09 0.95 2.61
C LEU A 96 -7.19 0.41 3.54
N MET A 97 -6.94 0.39 4.85
CA MET A 97 -7.85 -0.16 5.87
C MET A 97 -8.62 0.93 6.62
N ASP A 98 -8.71 2.14 6.06
CA ASP A 98 -9.55 3.22 6.58
C ASP A 98 -10.89 3.23 5.85
N PHE A 99 -11.93 2.79 6.56
CA PHE A 99 -13.26 2.57 6.00
C PHE A 99 -14.15 3.80 6.22
N THR A 100 -14.66 4.37 5.12
CA THR A 100 -15.66 5.45 5.12
C THR A 100 -17.10 4.93 5.13
N CYS A 101 -17.29 3.63 4.87
CA CYS A 101 -18.57 2.95 4.84
C CYS A 101 -18.38 1.46 5.19
N CYS A 102 -19.47 0.76 5.46
CA CYS A 102 -19.42 -0.68 5.72
C CYS A 102 -18.90 -1.44 4.48
N PRO A 103 -17.86 -2.30 4.59
CA PRO A 103 -17.32 -3.03 3.45
C PRO A 103 -18.29 -4.09 2.89
N TYR A 104 -19.31 -4.49 3.65
CA TYR A 104 -20.27 -5.54 3.26
C TYR A 104 -21.58 -5.00 2.69
N CYS A 105 -22.13 -3.93 3.29
CA CYS A 105 -23.43 -3.40 2.91
C CYS A 105 -23.37 -1.96 2.37
N SER A 106 -22.19 -1.37 2.30
CA SER A 106 -21.96 0.03 1.89
C SER A 106 -22.75 1.07 2.72
N GLY A 107 -23.25 0.68 3.89
CA GLY A 107 -23.91 1.60 4.82
C GLY A 107 -22.97 2.69 5.34
N PRO A 108 -23.51 3.83 5.78
CA PRO A 108 -22.71 4.98 6.21
C PRO A 108 -21.80 4.64 7.40
N SER A 109 -20.73 5.42 7.59
CA SER A 109 -19.80 5.28 8.71
C SER A 109 -20.47 5.43 10.08
N GLU A 110 -21.58 6.16 10.15
CA GLU A 110 -22.42 6.30 11.37
C GLU A 110 -22.93 4.96 11.90
N HIS A 111 -23.04 3.95 11.02
CA HIS A 111 -23.43 2.60 11.42
C HIS A 111 -22.23 1.74 11.87
N LEU A 112 -21.01 2.25 11.83
CA LEU A 112 -19.80 1.53 12.22
C LEU A 112 -19.43 1.88 13.65
N HIS A 113 -19.37 0.86 14.50
CA HIS A 113 -19.01 1.03 15.91
C HIS A 113 -17.80 0.19 16.26
N MET A 114 -16.80 0.80 16.89
CA MET A 114 -15.65 0.08 17.41
C MET A 114 -16.08 -0.87 18.54
N VAL A 115 -15.50 -2.06 18.56
CA VAL A 115 -15.74 -3.06 19.60
C VAL A 115 -14.41 -3.53 20.18
N ASN A 116 -14.35 -3.72 21.49
CA ASN A 116 -13.16 -4.22 22.16
C ASN A 116 -13.13 -5.76 22.13
N ILE A 117 -13.00 -6.32 20.92
CA ILE A 117 -12.96 -7.76 20.68
C ILE A 117 -11.71 -8.06 19.85
N GLU A 118 -10.91 -9.03 20.30
CA GLU A 118 -9.78 -9.57 19.54
C GLU A 118 -10.30 -10.22 18.24
N TYR A 119 -9.92 -9.65 17.09
CA TYR A 119 -10.31 -10.15 15.77
C TYR A 119 -10.00 -11.65 15.59
N GLU A 120 -8.86 -12.09 16.11
CA GLU A 120 -8.41 -13.49 16.02
C GLU A 120 -9.38 -14.48 16.67
N ARG A 121 -10.14 -14.08 17.69
CA ARG A 121 -11.11 -14.96 18.37
C ARG A 121 -12.35 -15.24 17.52
N TYR A 122 -12.67 -14.40 16.54
CA TYR A 122 -13.89 -14.53 15.74
C TYR A 122 -13.67 -15.19 14.37
N PHE A 123 -12.46 -15.11 13.82
CA PHE A 123 -12.17 -15.61 12.47
C PHE A 123 -11.25 -16.83 12.41
N LYS A 124 -10.67 -17.28 13.53
CA LYS A 124 -10.03 -18.61 13.61
C LYS A 124 -11.12 -19.67 13.85
N THR A 125 -11.75 -20.12 12.76
CA THR A 125 -12.43 -21.42 12.68
C THR A 125 -11.44 -22.52 12.35
#